data_AF-A0AA39H3K1-F1
#
_entry.id   AF-A0AA39H3K1-F1
#
_cell.length_a   1.000
_cell.length_b   1.000
_cell.length_c   1.000
_cell.angle_alpha   90.00
_cell.angle_beta   90.00
_cell.angle_gamma   90.00
#
_symmetry.space_group_name_H-M   'P 1'
#
loop_
_entity.id
_entity.type
_entity.pdbx_description
1 polymer ?
#
loop_
_entity_poly.entity_id
_entity_poly.type
_entity_poly.pdbx_seq_one_letter_code
_entity_poly.pdbx_strand_id
1 'polypeptide(L)'
;MNSFPVNNVLFLADSYKLTHHKQYPPGTTAVYSYFESRGGQFDAVCFFGLQYVIKRWLTGPVVNHEMIGQAKAFYKAHFGGVDVFNEGGWTRIVERHNGYLPLRIKAVPEGTVVPVRNVLFTVENTDPELPWLTNWFETLLVQVWYPMTVCTISREMKRIIGEYLYETSESIDGLPFKLHDFGYRGSTSVESAAIGGAAHLVNFVGTDTVAGLQLCSQYYGSMMAGFSIPATEHSTITTWRRTGEADAFRNMLEQYPEGIKRTRTTTNRRDALDIHSAVALE
;
A
#
# COMPACT_ATOMS: atom_id res chain seq x y z
N MET A 1 6.12 -21.36 -10.24
CA MET A 1 5.77 -20.02 -10.76
C MET A 1 6.06 -19.01 -9.66
N ASN A 2 7.04 -18.13 -9.87
CA ASN A 2 7.19 -16.87 -9.16
C ASN A 2 7.96 -15.94 -10.10
N SER A 3 7.25 -15.35 -11.06
CA SER A 3 7.82 -14.59 -12.19
C SER A 3 7.91 -13.09 -11.92
N PHE A 4 7.92 -12.67 -10.65
CA PHE A 4 8.15 -11.26 -10.34
C PHE A 4 9.65 -10.96 -10.40
N PRO A 5 10.08 -9.93 -11.15
CA PRO A 5 11.50 -9.68 -11.43
C PRO A 5 12.31 -9.34 -10.17
N VAL A 6 11.65 -8.92 -9.09
CA VAL A 6 12.31 -8.55 -7.82
C VAL A 6 11.73 -9.39 -6.68
N ASN A 7 12.21 -10.62 -6.52
CA ASN A 7 11.84 -11.51 -5.41
C ASN A 7 12.99 -11.78 -4.43
N ASN A 8 14.19 -11.30 -4.74
CA ASN A 8 15.37 -11.47 -3.90
C ASN A 8 15.57 -10.22 -3.03
N VAL A 9 15.59 -10.39 -1.69
CA VAL A 9 15.70 -9.28 -0.73
C VAL A 9 17.02 -8.51 -0.83
N LEU A 10 18.04 -9.12 -1.44
CA LEU A 10 19.32 -8.47 -1.73
C LEU A 10 19.20 -7.47 -2.90
N PHE A 11 18.05 -7.37 -3.57
CA PHE A 11 17.77 -6.33 -4.57
C PHE A 11 16.91 -5.17 -4.04
N LEU A 12 16.53 -5.20 -2.76
CA LEU A 12 15.61 -4.23 -2.14
C LEU A 12 16.34 -3.05 -1.47
N ALA A 13 17.44 -2.60 -2.07
CA ALA A 13 18.25 -1.50 -1.56
C ALA A 13 18.69 -0.57 -2.69
N ASP A 14 18.80 0.72 -2.37
CA ASP A 14 19.44 1.67 -3.26
C ASP A 14 20.91 1.27 -3.49
N SER A 15 21.40 1.43 -4.72
CA SER A 15 22.71 0.91 -5.11
C SER A 15 23.85 1.40 -4.20
N TYR A 16 23.80 2.65 -3.73
CA TYR A 16 24.85 3.22 -2.89
C TYR A 16 25.00 2.48 -1.53
N LYS A 17 23.92 1.86 -1.03
CA LYS A 17 23.92 1.06 0.21
C LYS A 17 24.83 -0.17 0.15
N LEU A 18 25.15 -0.66 -1.05
CA LEU A 18 26.08 -1.77 -1.23
C LEU A 18 27.47 -1.49 -0.66
N THR A 19 27.90 -0.24 -0.77
CA THR A 19 29.24 0.17 -0.35
C THR A 19 29.30 0.61 1.11
N HIS A 20 28.16 0.84 1.76
CA HIS A 20 28.08 1.40 3.12
C HIS A 20 28.76 0.55 4.19
N HIS A 21 28.82 -0.78 4.00
CA HIS A 21 29.51 -1.66 4.93
C HIS A 21 31.00 -1.32 5.11
N LYS A 22 31.62 -0.63 4.14
CA LYS A 22 33.00 -0.12 4.23
C LYS A 22 33.11 1.34 4.68
N GLN A 23 31.99 2.04 4.87
CA GLN A 23 31.97 3.48 5.16
C GLN A 23 31.71 3.78 6.65
N TYR A 24 31.11 2.84 7.39
CA TYR A 24 30.95 3.01 8.83
C TYR A 24 32.31 3.11 9.54
N PRO A 25 32.40 3.86 10.66
CA PRO A 25 33.62 3.95 11.45
C PRO A 25 34.14 2.55 11.84
N PRO A 26 35.48 2.32 11.80
CA PRO A 26 36.04 1.05 12.27
C PRO A 26 35.60 0.72 13.70
N GLY A 27 35.24 -0.54 13.94
CA GLY A 27 34.74 -1.00 15.24
C GLY A 27 33.26 -0.70 15.53
N THR A 28 32.50 -0.19 14.56
CA THR A 28 31.03 -0.07 14.69
C THR A 28 30.42 -1.46 14.88
N THR A 29 29.68 -1.66 15.98
CA THR A 29 28.97 -2.92 16.28
C THR A 29 27.46 -2.76 16.26
N ALA A 30 26.95 -1.54 16.38
CA ALA A 30 25.52 -1.26 16.39
C ALA A 30 25.21 -0.01 15.55
N VAL A 31 24.17 -0.12 14.73
CA VAL A 31 23.53 1.00 14.04
C VAL A 31 22.05 0.98 14.41
N TYR A 32 21.59 2.09 14.95
CA TYR A 32 20.21 2.32 15.33
C TYR A 32 19.63 3.45 14.49
N SER A 33 18.52 3.17 13.81
CA SER A 33 17.83 4.12 12.94
C SER A 33 16.37 4.23 13.34
N TYR A 34 15.73 5.35 13.00
CA TYR A 34 14.32 5.58 13.26
C TYR A 34 13.64 6.19 12.04
N PHE A 35 12.33 6.01 11.97
CA PHE A 35 11.47 6.61 10.95
C PHE A 35 10.46 7.54 11.60
N GLU A 36 10.26 8.71 11.00
CA GLU A 36 9.28 9.71 11.40
C GLU A 36 8.67 10.39 10.16
N SER A 37 7.47 10.94 10.31
CA SER A 37 7.00 11.99 9.40
C SER A 37 7.54 13.34 9.89
N ARG A 38 8.43 13.99 9.13
CA ARG A 38 9.06 15.28 9.53
C ARG A 38 8.13 16.49 9.42
N GLY A 39 6.94 16.31 8.84
CA GLY A 39 5.94 17.35 8.57
C GLY A 39 5.16 17.03 7.30
N GLY A 40 4.29 17.96 6.89
CA GLY A 40 3.47 17.82 5.69
C GLY A 40 2.26 18.73 5.73
N GLN A 41 1.22 18.36 5.00
CA GLN A 41 -0.05 19.10 4.98
C GLN A 41 -0.84 19.01 6.29
N PHE A 42 -0.63 17.94 7.09
CA PHE A 42 -1.40 17.66 8.30
C PHE A 42 -0.48 17.56 9.53
N ASP A 43 -1.02 17.90 10.70
CA ASP A 43 -0.28 17.90 11.98
C ASP A 43 -0.07 16.51 12.57
N ALA A 44 -0.75 15.49 12.05
CA ALA A 44 -0.63 14.10 12.47
C ALA A 44 -0.75 13.15 11.29
N VAL A 45 -0.20 11.94 11.46
CA VAL A 45 -0.26 10.85 10.50
C VAL A 45 -0.95 9.63 11.12
N CYS A 46 -1.71 8.90 10.33
CA CYS A 46 -2.19 7.57 10.69
C CYS A 46 -1.12 6.54 10.31
N PHE A 47 -0.51 5.89 11.31
CA PHE A 47 0.54 4.90 11.07
C PHE A 47 -0.06 3.58 10.59
N PHE A 48 0.23 3.15 9.36
CA PHE A 48 -0.30 1.92 8.78
C PHE A 48 0.62 1.39 7.66
N GLY A 49 0.73 0.08 7.51
CA GLY A 49 1.39 -0.57 6.37
C GLY A 49 2.71 -1.29 6.66
N LEU A 50 3.32 -1.08 7.83
CA LEU A 50 4.61 -1.67 8.19
C LEU A 50 4.53 -3.21 8.27
N GLN A 51 3.44 -3.76 8.79
CA GLN A 51 3.19 -5.18 8.94
C GLN A 51 3.22 -5.89 7.57
N TYR A 52 2.62 -5.29 6.54
CA TYR A 52 2.69 -5.82 5.19
C TYR A 52 4.15 -5.90 4.72
N VAL A 53 4.93 -4.82 4.86
CA VAL A 53 6.35 -4.78 4.46
C VAL A 53 7.15 -5.88 5.18
N ILE A 54 6.98 -6.00 6.51
CA ILE A 54 7.70 -6.99 7.33
C ILE A 54 7.32 -8.43 6.93
N LYS A 55 6.03 -8.73 6.84
CA LYS A 55 5.55 -10.08 6.52
C LYS A 55 5.91 -10.50 5.10
N ARG A 56 5.84 -9.57 4.14
CA ARG A 56 6.11 -9.86 2.72
C ARG A 56 7.59 -10.10 2.44
N TRP A 57 8.48 -9.38 3.13
CA TRP A 57 9.88 -9.29 2.72
C TRP A 57 10.90 -9.69 3.79
N LEU A 58 10.59 -9.56 5.08
CA LEU A 58 11.58 -9.68 6.16
C LEU A 58 11.35 -10.89 7.06
N THR A 59 10.18 -11.54 6.98
CA THR A 59 9.80 -12.65 7.84
C THR A 59 10.26 -13.98 7.27
N GLY A 60 10.93 -14.79 8.09
CA GLY A 60 11.40 -16.12 7.71
C GLY A 60 12.85 -16.15 7.20
N PRO A 61 13.30 -17.30 6.65
CA PRO A 61 14.62 -17.45 6.05
C PRO A 61 14.64 -16.81 4.65
N VAL A 62 14.79 -15.49 4.60
CA VAL A 62 14.68 -14.68 3.37
C VAL A 62 16.01 -14.52 2.61
N VAL A 63 17.08 -15.17 3.07
CA VAL A 63 18.40 -15.18 2.42
C VAL A 63 18.91 -16.61 2.26
N ASN A 64 19.46 -16.94 1.09
CA ASN A 64 20.15 -18.20 0.82
C ASN A 64 21.36 -18.00 -0.10
N HIS A 65 22.21 -19.01 -0.25
CA HIS A 65 23.43 -18.92 -1.07
C HIS A 65 23.18 -18.65 -2.56
N GLU A 66 22.07 -19.13 -3.12
CA GLU A 66 21.72 -18.87 -4.52
C GLU A 66 21.44 -17.38 -4.73
N MET A 67 20.65 -16.78 -3.83
CA MET A 67 20.33 -15.35 -3.83
C MET A 67 21.60 -14.48 -3.70
N ILE A 68 22.57 -14.92 -2.89
CA ILE A 68 23.87 -14.25 -2.73
C ILE A 68 24.67 -14.30 -4.03
N GLY A 69 24.76 -15.48 -4.67
CA GLY A 69 25.46 -15.64 -5.93
C GLY A 69 24.86 -14.79 -7.05
N GLN A 70 23.52 -14.78 -7.15
CA GLN A 70 22.78 -13.93 -8.09
C GLN A 70 23.06 -12.45 -7.85
N ALA A 71 22.98 -12.00 -6.59
CA ALA A 71 23.20 -10.61 -6.24
C ALA A 71 24.64 -10.17 -6.51
N LYS A 72 25.63 -10.98 -6.13
CA LYS A 72 27.05 -10.69 -6.40
C LYS A 72 27.32 -10.53 -7.89
N ALA A 73 26.83 -11.45 -8.73
CA ALA A 73 27.01 -11.37 -10.17
C ALA A 73 26.34 -10.12 -10.77
N PHE A 74 25.09 -9.86 -10.37
CA PHE A 74 24.32 -8.69 -10.81
C PHE A 74 25.00 -7.37 -10.43
N TYR A 75 25.40 -7.23 -9.17
CA TYR A 75 26.00 -6.00 -8.70
C TYR A 75 27.42 -5.79 -9.22
N LYS A 76 28.21 -6.84 -9.42
CA LYS A 76 29.49 -6.71 -10.11
C LYS A 76 29.30 -6.12 -11.51
N ALA A 77 28.28 -6.56 -12.25
CA ALA A 77 27.96 -5.98 -13.55
C ALA A 77 27.48 -4.52 -13.43
N HIS A 78 26.57 -4.24 -12.49
CA HIS A 78 26.03 -2.88 -12.24
C HIS A 78 27.12 -1.86 -11.90
N PHE A 79 28.14 -2.27 -11.15
CA PHE A 79 29.28 -1.43 -10.75
C PHE A 79 30.47 -1.52 -11.74
N GLY A 80 30.22 -1.85 -13.02
CA GLY A 80 31.25 -1.81 -14.07
C GLY A 80 32.40 -2.81 -13.86
N GLY A 81 32.13 -3.94 -13.22
CA GLY A 81 33.11 -4.99 -12.92
C GLY A 81 33.77 -4.88 -11.54
N VAL A 82 33.56 -3.78 -10.80
CA VAL A 82 34.13 -3.58 -9.47
C VAL A 82 33.38 -4.42 -8.44
N ASP A 83 34.11 -5.22 -7.66
CA ASP A 83 33.52 -6.05 -6.61
C ASP A 83 33.34 -5.24 -5.32
N VAL A 84 32.14 -4.70 -5.14
CA VAL A 84 31.74 -3.91 -3.97
C VAL A 84 30.73 -4.61 -3.06
N PHE A 85 30.29 -5.82 -3.42
CA PHE A 85 29.23 -6.51 -2.73
C PHE A 85 29.74 -7.20 -1.46
N ASN A 86 29.03 -7.04 -0.34
CA ASN A 86 29.41 -7.64 0.95
C ASN A 86 29.02 -9.13 1.04
N GLU A 87 29.60 -9.96 0.19
CA GLU A 87 29.31 -11.41 0.15
C GLU A 87 29.52 -12.07 1.53
N GLY A 88 30.62 -11.74 2.22
CA GLY A 88 30.91 -12.29 3.55
C GLY A 88 29.84 -11.97 4.59
N GLY A 89 29.35 -10.72 4.62
CA GLY A 89 28.25 -10.31 5.50
C GLY A 89 26.95 -11.05 5.20
N TRP A 90 26.60 -11.23 3.93
CA TRP A 90 25.40 -11.99 3.55
C TRP A 90 25.52 -13.49 3.82
N THR A 91 26.69 -14.08 3.57
CA THR A 91 26.97 -15.49 3.88
C THR A 91 26.82 -15.75 5.38
N ARG A 92 27.29 -14.82 6.23
CA ARG A 92 27.08 -14.91 7.69
C ARG A 92 25.60 -14.98 8.06
N ILE A 93 24.71 -14.25 7.38
CA ILE A 93 23.26 -14.31 7.64
C ILE A 93 22.73 -15.73 7.39
N VAL A 94 23.21 -16.40 6.33
CA VAL A 94 22.83 -17.78 6.04
C VAL A 94 23.40 -18.74 7.09
N GLU A 95 24.69 -18.65 7.39
CA GLU A 95 25.40 -19.62 8.23
C GLU A 95 25.14 -19.47 9.73
N ARG A 96 24.97 -18.24 10.23
CA ARG A 96 24.79 -17.95 11.66
C ARG A 96 23.35 -17.73 12.07
N HIS A 97 22.50 -17.29 11.13
CA HIS A 97 21.10 -16.96 11.40
C HIS A 97 20.13 -17.79 10.55
N ASN A 98 20.59 -18.84 9.86
CA ASN A 98 19.77 -19.71 9.02
C ASN A 98 18.96 -18.93 7.96
N GLY A 99 19.52 -17.83 7.44
CA GLY A 99 18.86 -16.96 6.47
C GLY A 99 17.85 -15.98 7.05
N TYR A 100 17.66 -15.96 8.38
CA TYR A 100 16.83 -14.97 9.07
C TYR A 100 17.63 -13.68 9.27
N LEU A 101 16.99 -12.52 9.08
CA LEU A 101 17.64 -11.23 9.26
C LEU A 101 17.82 -10.91 10.75
N PRO A 102 19.05 -10.69 11.25
CA PRO A 102 19.30 -10.29 12.64
C PRO A 102 19.00 -8.80 12.84
N LEU A 103 17.71 -8.46 12.75
CA LEU A 103 17.17 -7.12 12.94
C LEU A 103 16.12 -7.13 14.04
N ARG A 104 16.04 -6.04 14.80
CA ARG A 104 14.93 -5.76 15.71
C ARG A 104 14.23 -4.49 15.24
N ILE A 105 12.91 -4.61 15.04
CA ILE A 105 12.04 -3.49 14.70
C ILE A 105 11.06 -3.28 15.85
N LYS A 106 10.96 -2.04 16.34
CA LYS A 106 9.96 -1.63 17.34
C LYS A 106 9.10 -0.55 16.70
N ALA A 107 7.78 -0.65 16.81
CA ALA A 107 6.86 0.27 16.16
C ALA A 107 5.71 0.64 17.07
N VAL A 108 5.14 1.83 16.86
CA VAL A 108 3.81 2.16 17.40
C VAL A 108 2.77 1.21 16.77
N PRO A 109 1.66 0.91 17.46
CA PRO A 109 0.60 0.07 16.89
C PRO A 109 0.05 0.68 15.59
N GLU A 110 -0.19 -0.14 14.56
CA GLU A 110 -0.86 0.34 13.35
C GLU A 110 -2.30 0.78 13.63
N GLY A 111 -2.77 1.79 12.89
CA GLY A 111 -4.01 2.52 13.13
C GLY A 111 -3.86 3.68 14.13
N THR A 112 -2.71 3.80 14.81
CA THR A 112 -2.48 4.91 15.74
C THR A 112 -2.29 6.22 14.96
N VAL A 113 -2.96 7.27 15.43
CA VAL A 113 -2.77 8.64 14.95
C VAL A 113 -1.67 9.29 15.78
N VAL A 114 -0.56 9.64 15.14
CA VAL A 114 0.65 10.15 15.80
C VAL A 114 0.94 11.56 15.27
N PRO A 115 1.16 12.57 16.13
CA PRO A 115 1.62 13.88 15.68
C PRO A 115 2.91 13.79 14.87
N VAL A 116 3.07 14.62 13.85
CA VAL A 116 4.32 14.68 13.08
C VAL A 116 5.50 14.99 14.02
N ARG A 117 6.71 14.66 13.57
CA ARG A 117 7.97 14.79 14.32
C ARG A 117 8.04 13.91 15.58
N ASN A 118 7.41 12.73 15.50
CA ASN A 118 7.54 11.67 16.48
C ASN A 118 8.03 10.39 15.80
N VAL A 119 8.77 9.59 16.56
CA VAL A 119 9.24 8.27 16.11
C VAL A 119 8.04 7.34 15.92
N LEU A 120 7.95 6.72 14.74
CA LEU A 120 6.92 5.75 14.40
C LEU A 120 7.42 4.32 14.53
N PHE A 121 8.65 4.07 14.07
CA PHE A 121 9.36 2.83 14.32
C PHE A 121 10.87 3.02 14.31
N THR A 122 11.56 2.04 14.87
CA THR A 122 13.02 2.01 15.02
C THR A 122 13.54 0.68 14.50
N VAL A 123 14.77 0.67 13.98
CA VAL A 123 15.44 -0.51 13.43
C VAL A 123 16.85 -0.57 14.02
N GLU A 124 17.26 -1.74 14.51
CA GLU A 124 18.61 -2.00 15.01
C GLU A 124 19.08 -3.40 14.62
N ASN A 125 20.38 -3.55 14.34
CA ASN A 125 20.99 -4.87 14.13
C ASN A 125 21.15 -5.60 15.47
N THR A 126 20.94 -6.91 15.47
CA THR A 126 21.09 -7.77 16.66
C THR A 126 22.35 -8.62 16.62
N ASP A 127 23.08 -8.63 15.49
CA ASP A 127 24.41 -9.23 15.36
C ASP A 127 25.47 -8.11 15.24
N PRO A 128 26.47 -8.04 16.15
CA PRO A 128 27.48 -6.99 16.13
C PRO A 128 28.41 -7.02 14.91
N GLU A 129 28.45 -8.12 14.17
CA GLU A 129 29.24 -8.24 12.91
C GLU A 129 28.45 -7.77 11.68
N LEU A 130 27.19 -7.36 11.86
CA LEU A 130 26.29 -6.93 10.78
C LEU A 130 25.71 -5.52 11.01
N PRO A 131 26.50 -4.51 11.45
CA PRO A 131 25.99 -3.16 11.71
C PRO A 131 25.43 -2.47 10.47
N TRP A 132 25.93 -2.84 9.29
CA TRP A 132 25.49 -2.27 8.01
C TRP A 132 24.07 -2.67 7.61
N LEU A 133 23.53 -3.75 8.19
CA LEU A 133 22.24 -4.33 7.82
C LEU A 133 21.07 -3.40 8.16
N THR A 134 21.15 -2.63 9.25
CA THR A 134 20.10 -1.71 9.70
C THR A 134 19.65 -0.77 8.58
N ASN A 135 20.60 -0.12 7.91
CA ASN A 135 20.31 0.86 6.85
C ASN A 135 20.26 0.23 5.46
N TRP A 136 20.54 -1.06 5.30
CA TRP A 136 20.31 -1.77 4.03
C TRP A 136 18.83 -1.74 3.67
N PHE A 137 17.97 -2.08 4.64
CA PHE A 137 16.51 -2.16 4.46
C PHE A 137 15.78 -0.83 4.57
N GLU A 138 16.50 0.29 4.72
CA GLU A 138 15.89 1.62 4.74
C GLU A 138 15.07 1.87 3.46
N THR A 139 15.59 1.56 2.27
CA THR A 139 14.90 1.79 1.00
C THR A 139 13.54 1.10 0.96
N LEU A 140 13.47 -0.12 1.49
CA LEU A 140 12.24 -0.90 1.58
C LEU A 140 11.30 -0.39 2.68
N LEU A 141 11.82 -0.21 3.89
CA LEU A 141 11.03 0.19 5.06
C LEU A 141 10.44 1.59 4.89
N VAL A 142 11.17 2.51 4.26
CA VAL A 142 10.68 3.87 3.97
C VAL A 142 9.45 3.84 3.07
N GLN A 143 9.24 2.81 2.23
CA GLN A 143 8.04 2.69 1.39
C GLN A 143 6.71 2.69 2.17
N VAL A 144 6.76 2.45 3.49
CA VAL A 144 5.61 2.65 4.40
C VAL A 144 5.03 4.07 4.35
N TRP A 145 5.78 5.06 3.83
CA TRP A 145 5.26 6.40 3.57
C TRP A 145 3.97 6.36 2.73
N TYR A 146 3.88 5.43 1.76
CA TYR A 146 2.74 5.35 0.84
C TYR A 146 1.44 4.95 1.54
N PRO A 147 1.33 3.77 2.20
CA PRO A 147 0.13 3.40 2.94
C PRO A 147 -0.20 4.40 4.05
N MET A 148 0.79 4.93 4.76
CA MET A 148 0.54 5.98 5.76
C MET A 148 -0.09 7.23 5.16
N THR A 149 0.40 7.68 4.01
CA THR A 149 -0.11 8.90 3.35
C THR A 149 -1.54 8.69 2.89
N VAL A 150 -1.84 7.55 2.24
CA VAL A 150 -3.21 7.21 1.82
C VAL A 150 -4.14 7.10 3.03
N CYS A 151 -3.72 6.41 4.09
CA CYS A 151 -4.50 6.25 5.31
C CYS A 151 -4.77 7.60 5.99
N THR A 152 -3.77 8.48 6.04
CA THR A 152 -3.91 9.83 6.62
C THR A 152 -4.85 10.70 5.80
N ILE A 153 -4.68 10.78 4.48
CA ILE A 153 -5.56 11.56 3.60
C ILE A 153 -7.00 11.06 3.69
N SER A 154 -7.21 9.74 3.62
CA SER A 154 -8.53 9.12 3.77
C SER A 154 -9.16 9.47 5.12
N ARG A 155 -8.38 9.46 6.21
CA ARG A 155 -8.85 9.89 7.54
C ARG A 155 -9.26 11.36 7.57
N GLU A 156 -8.48 12.27 6.99
CA GLU A 156 -8.82 13.69 6.96
C GLU A 156 -10.07 13.96 6.12
N MET A 157 -10.26 13.23 5.02
CA MET A 157 -11.53 13.23 4.28
C MET A 157 -12.70 12.72 5.15
N LYS A 158 -12.49 11.65 5.93
CA LYS A 158 -13.51 11.14 6.87
C LYS A 158 -13.90 12.17 7.92
N ARG A 159 -12.94 12.96 8.43
CA ARG A 159 -13.23 14.04 9.38
C ARG A 159 -14.12 15.11 8.77
N ILE A 160 -13.76 15.61 7.58
CA ILE A 160 -14.55 16.62 6.87
C ILE A 160 -15.95 16.09 6.56
N ILE A 161 -16.06 14.89 5.99
CA ILE A 161 -17.37 14.28 5.68
C ILE A 161 -18.19 14.09 6.95
N GLY A 162 -17.56 13.63 8.04
CA GLY A 162 -18.22 13.43 9.32
C GLY A 162 -18.74 14.71 9.95
N GLU A 163 -17.98 15.81 9.86
CA GLU A 163 -18.37 17.14 10.33
C GLU A 163 -19.63 17.63 9.61
N TYR A 164 -19.61 17.66 8.28
CA TYR A 164 -20.77 18.10 7.51
C TYR A 164 -21.97 17.16 7.64
N LEU A 165 -21.75 15.85 7.76
CA LEU A 165 -22.84 14.90 8.01
C LEU A 165 -23.48 15.17 9.37
N TYR A 166 -22.68 15.39 10.42
CA TYR A 166 -23.20 15.74 11.74
C TYR A 166 -24.02 17.05 11.73
N GLU A 167 -23.61 18.05 10.95
CA GLU A 167 -24.33 19.32 10.85
C GLU A 167 -25.63 19.24 10.02
N THR A 168 -25.68 18.34 9.03
CA THR A 168 -26.72 18.37 7.98
C THR A 168 -27.62 17.14 7.94
N SER A 169 -27.37 16.12 8.76
CA SER A 169 -28.21 14.92 8.86
C SER A 169 -28.57 14.57 10.30
N GLU A 170 -29.65 13.79 10.45
CA GLU A 170 -30.10 13.29 11.76
C GLU A 170 -29.21 12.17 12.31
N SER A 171 -28.36 11.56 11.48
CA SER A 171 -27.46 10.46 11.87
C SER A 171 -26.19 10.44 11.02
N ILE A 172 -25.09 9.98 11.64
CA ILE A 172 -23.79 9.76 11.01
C ILE A 172 -23.50 8.28 10.67
N ASP A 173 -24.45 7.37 10.89
CA ASP A 173 -24.23 5.91 10.76
C ASP A 173 -23.73 5.49 9.37
N GLY A 174 -24.08 6.27 8.34
CA GLY A 174 -23.64 6.03 6.97
C GLY A 174 -22.19 6.44 6.67
N LEU A 175 -21.50 7.14 7.58
CA LEU A 175 -20.15 7.69 7.38
C LEU A 175 -19.14 6.66 6.83
N PRO A 176 -19.08 5.40 7.30
CA PRO A 176 -18.14 4.41 6.79
C PRO A 176 -18.26 4.14 5.28
N PHE A 177 -19.39 4.48 4.64
CA PHE A 177 -19.63 4.28 3.21
C PHE A 177 -19.60 5.57 2.37
N LYS A 178 -19.29 6.73 2.98
CA LYS A 178 -19.39 8.03 2.29
C LYS A 178 -18.21 8.38 1.39
N LEU A 179 -17.12 7.60 1.42
CA LEU A 179 -16.03 7.70 0.46
C LEU A 179 -15.68 6.30 -0.07
N HIS A 180 -16.04 6.06 -1.34
CA HIS A 180 -15.82 4.78 -2.00
C HIS A 180 -14.53 4.82 -2.83
N ASP A 181 -13.67 3.83 -2.65
CA ASP A 181 -12.42 3.72 -3.39
C ASP A 181 -12.65 3.16 -4.81
N PHE A 182 -12.45 4.01 -5.83
CA PHE A 182 -12.44 3.67 -7.25
C PHE A 182 -11.03 3.71 -7.88
N GLY A 183 -9.99 3.68 -7.03
CA GLY A 183 -8.61 3.99 -7.39
C GLY A 183 -7.86 2.89 -8.14
N TYR A 184 -8.40 1.66 -8.22
CA TYR A 184 -7.66 0.51 -8.76
C TYR A 184 -7.01 0.81 -10.12
N ARG A 185 -7.80 1.25 -11.11
CA ARG A 185 -7.30 1.54 -12.47
C ARG A 185 -6.40 2.78 -12.56
N GLY A 186 -6.41 3.64 -11.54
CA GLY A 186 -5.57 4.83 -11.45
C GLY A 186 -4.25 4.60 -10.72
N SER A 187 -4.03 3.40 -10.19
CA SER A 187 -2.80 3.04 -9.49
C SER A 187 -1.66 2.74 -10.46
N THR A 188 -0.41 2.92 -10.01
CA THR A 188 0.80 2.67 -10.80
C THR A 188 1.13 1.18 -10.93
N SER A 189 0.59 0.33 -10.06
CA SER A 189 0.76 -1.12 -10.12
C SER A 189 -0.34 -1.84 -9.33
N VAL A 190 -0.47 -3.15 -9.54
CA VAL A 190 -1.39 -4.00 -8.76
C VAL A 190 -1.02 -4.01 -7.28
N GLU A 191 0.27 -4.05 -6.95
CA GLU A 191 0.74 -4.03 -5.56
C GLU A 191 0.48 -2.67 -4.91
N SER A 192 0.73 -1.57 -5.61
CA SER A 192 0.37 -0.22 -5.17
C SER A 192 -1.14 -0.11 -4.93
N ALA A 193 -1.97 -0.67 -5.83
CA ALA A 193 -3.43 -0.65 -5.66
C ALA A 193 -3.87 -1.44 -4.43
N ALA A 194 -3.24 -2.58 -4.17
CA ALA A 194 -3.49 -3.39 -2.98
C ALA A 194 -3.16 -2.63 -1.69
N ILE A 195 -1.96 -2.02 -1.63
CA ILE A 195 -1.48 -1.28 -0.45
C ILE A 195 -2.34 -0.04 -0.20
N GLY A 196 -2.63 0.74 -1.25
CA GLY A 196 -3.46 1.94 -1.14
C GLY A 196 -4.91 1.62 -0.77
N GLY A 197 -5.50 0.59 -1.40
CA GLY A 197 -6.84 0.12 -1.07
C GLY A 197 -6.96 -0.33 0.39
N ALA A 198 -5.99 -1.12 0.88
CA ALA A 198 -5.96 -1.54 2.29
C ALA A 198 -5.82 -0.34 3.26
N ALA A 199 -5.02 0.66 2.89
CA ALA A 199 -4.85 1.87 3.69
C ALA A 199 -6.12 2.72 3.78
N HIS A 200 -6.90 2.81 2.69
CA HIS A 200 -8.22 3.45 2.69
C HIS A 200 -9.21 2.71 3.60
N LEU A 201 -9.16 1.37 3.60
CA LEU A 201 -10.05 0.51 4.37
C LEU A 201 -9.90 0.62 5.90
N VAL A 202 -8.86 1.31 6.38
CA VAL A 202 -8.75 1.70 7.81
C VAL A 202 -9.84 2.71 8.20
N ASN A 203 -10.25 3.56 7.26
CA ASN A 203 -11.18 4.66 7.54
C ASN A 203 -12.59 4.38 7.01
N PHE A 204 -12.72 3.77 5.83
CA PHE A 204 -14.01 3.51 5.18
C PHE A 204 -14.14 2.03 4.82
N VAL A 205 -15.35 1.60 4.48
CA VAL A 205 -15.64 0.21 4.11
C VAL A 205 -16.21 0.10 2.69
N GLY A 206 -16.18 1.16 1.88
CA GLY A 206 -16.55 1.14 0.47
C GLY A 206 -15.33 1.07 -0.45
N THR A 207 -15.22 0.03 -1.29
CA THR A 207 -14.13 -0.12 -2.26
C THR A 207 -14.50 -0.98 -3.47
N ASP A 208 -14.06 -0.59 -4.66
CA ASP A 208 -14.00 -1.44 -5.86
C ASP A 208 -12.57 -1.95 -6.15
N THR A 209 -11.61 -1.56 -5.32
CA THR A 209 -10.21 -2.01 -5.41
C THR A 209 -10.08 -3.36 -4.71
N VAL A 210 -10.50 -4.43 -5.40
CA VAL A 210 -10.48 -5.81 -4.90
C VAL A 210 -9.11 -6.24 -4.36
N ALA A 211 -8.02 -5.73 -4.95
CA ALA A 211 -6.66 -6.02 -4.49
C ALA A 211 -6.43 -5.60 -3.01
N GLY A 212 -7.06 -4.52 -2.55
CA GLY A 212 -6.97 -4.09 -1.16
C GLY A 212 -7.58 -5.10 -0.19
N LEU A 213 -8.71 -5.70 -0.56
CA LEU A 213 -9.37 -6.75 0.23
C LEU A 213 -8.48 -7.99 0.36
N GLN A 214 -7.82 -8.40 -0.73
CA GLN A 214 -6.88 -9.53 -0.72
C GLN A 214 -5.69 -9.26 0.20
N LEU A 215 -5.14 -8.04 0.18
CA LEU A 215 -4.05 -7.66 1.07
C LEU A 215 -4.49 -7.67 2.54
N CYS A 216 -5.66 -7.11 2.86
CA CYS A 216 -6.23 -7.13 4.21
C CYS A 216 -6.42 -8.58 4.73
N SER A 217 -6.97 -9.46 3.89
CA SER A 217 -7.17 -10.86 4.23
C SER A 217 -5.83 -11.57 4.52
N GLN A 218 -4.86 -11.43 3.61
CA GLN A 218 -3.58 -12.13 3.72
C GLN A 218 -2.68 -11.60 4.84
N TYR A 219 -2.57 -10.29 5.00
CA TYR A 219 -1.55 -9.68 5.87
C TYR A 219 -2.09 -9.19 7.21
N TYR A 220 -3.39 -8.89 7.29
CA TYR A 220 -4.03 -8.33 8.49
C TYR A 220 -5.11 -9.24 9.11
N GLY A 221 -5.40 -10.40 8.50
CA GLY A 221 -6.35 -11.37 9.05
C GLY A 221 -7.82 -10.93 8.97
N SER A 222 -8.11 -9.92 8.14
CA SER A 222 -9.49 -9.46 7.92
C SER A 222 -10.04 -10.05 6.63
N MET A 223 -10.81 -11.13 6.75
CA MET A 223 -11.39 -11.86 5.60
C MET A 223 -12.15 -10.93 4.63
N MET A 224 -12.89 -9.96 5.17
CA MET A 224 -13.61 -8.97 4.37
C MET A 224 -13.59 -7.61 5.07
N ALA A 225 -12.73 -6.71 4.56
CA ALA A 225 -12.53 -5.38 5.14
C ALA A 225 -13.41 -4.29 4.50
N GLY A 226 -14.08 -4.58 3.39
CA GLY A 226 -14.88 -3.60 2.66
C GLY A 226 -15.85 -4.26 1.67
N PHE A 227 -16.74 -3.45 1.13
CA PHE A 227 -17.90 -3.88 0.37
C PHE A 227 -18.08 -3.01 -0.88
N SER A 228 -18.82 -3.56 -1.84
CA SER A 228 -19.31 -2.84 -3.01
C SER A 228 -20.76 -3.21 -3.30
N ILE A 229 -21.34 -2.53 -4.28
CA ILE A 229 -22.69 -2.76 -4.78
C ILE A 229 -22.66 -2.91 -6.30
N PRO A 230 -23.67 -3.56 -6.91
CA PRO A 230 -23.83 -3.54 -8.35
C PRO A 230 -23.87 -2.10 -8.89
N ALA A 231 -22.96 -1.81 -9.83
CA ALA A 231 -22.82 -0.49 -10.43
C ALA A 231 -22.62 -0.59 -11.95
N THR A 232 -23.11 0.41 -12.69
CA THR A 232 -22.88 0.51 -14.13
C THR A 232 -21.66 1.38 -14.45
N GLU A 233 -21.07 1.17 -15.64
CA GLU A 233 -20.12 2.09 -16.25
C GLU A 233 -20.58 2.50 -17.65
N HIS A 234 -19.86 3.38 -18.32
CA HIS A 234 -20.29 3.90 -19.62
C HIS A 234 -20.53 2.80 -20.66
N SER A 235 -19.70 1.76 -20.70
CA SER A 235 -19.80 0.68 -21.69
C SER A 235 -21.12 -0.10 -21.56
N THR A 236 -21.59 -0.34 -20.32
CA THR A 236 -22.81 -1.11 -20.05
C THR A 236 -24.09 -0.33 -20.33
N ILE A 237 -24.01 1.00 -20.44
CA ILE A 237 -25.11 1.87 -20.86
C ILE A 237 -25.05 2.15 -22.36
N THR A 238 -23.90 2.60 -22.88
CA THR A 238 -23.75 3.02 -24.29
C THR A 238 -23.99 1.90 -25.31
N THR A 239 -23.77 0.63 -24.93
CA THR A 239 -24.07 -0.54 -25.78
C THR A 239 -25.56 -0.64 -26.14
N TRP A 240 -26.45 -0.09 -25.31
CA TRP A 240 -27.90 -0.01 -25.58
C TRP A 240 -28.29 1.11 -26.55
N ARG A 241 -27.30 1.90 -26.99
CA ARG A 241 -27.46 3.11 -27.81
C ARG A 241 -28.28 4.19 -27.09
N ARG A 242 -28.28 5.39 -27.67
CA ARG A 242 -29.00 6.55 -27.12
C ARG A 242 -30.50 6.28 -26.91
N THR A 243 -31.14 5.56 -27.84
CA THR A 243 -32.59 5.26 -27.76
C THR A 243 -32.94 4.19 -26.73
N GLY A 244 -31.96 3.41 -26.25
CA GLY A 244 -32.16 2.30 -25.30
C GLY A 244 -31.66 2.59 -23.89
N GLU A 245 -31.32 3.84 -23.56
CA GLU A 245 -30.80 4.19 -22.21
C GLU A 245 -31.80 3.85 -21.09
N ALA A 246 -33.09 4.14 -21.29
CA ALA A 246 -34.14 3.78 -20.33
C ALA A 246 -34.28 2.25 -20.17
N ASP A 247 -34.10 1.49 -21.25
CA ASP A 247 -34.13 0.03 -21.21
C ASP A 247 -32.90 -0.52 -20.49
N ALA A 248 -31.73 0.11 -20.62
CA ALA A 248 -30.52 -0.24 -19.87
C ALA A 248 -30.73 -0.07 -18.35
N PHE A 249 -31.40 1.01 -17.94
CA PHE A 249 -31.77 1.22 -16.53
C PHE A 249 -32.80 0.21 -16.05
N ARG A 250 -33.84 -0.07 -16.85
CA ARG A 250 -34.84 -1.10 -16.51
C ARG A 250 -34.17 -2.47 -16.33
N ASN A 251 -33.30 -2.85 -17.26
CA ASN A 251 -32.53 -4.09 -17.16
C ASN A 251 -31.69 -4.14 -15.87
N MET A 252 -31.03 -3.04 -15.47
CA MET A 252 -30.27 -3.01 -14.21
C MET A 252 -31.17 -3.26 -12.98
N LEU A 253 -32.38 -2.71 -12.97
CA LEU A 253 -33.35 -2.91 -11.88
C LEU A 253 -33.93 -4.34 -11.89
N GLU A 254 -34.12 -4.95 -13.06
CA GLU A 254 -34.60 -6.33 -13.19
C GLU A 254 -33.53 -7.36 -12.78
N GLN A 255 -32.27 -7.16 -13.17
CA GLN A 255 -31.17 -8.08 -12.83
C GLN A 255 -30.79 -8.01 -11.34
N TYR A 256 -30.97 -6.85 -10.73
CA TYR A 256 -30.73 -6.63 -9.31
C TYR A 256 -32.00 -6.06 -8.68
N PRO A 257 -32.99 -6.90 -8.31
CA PRO A 257 -34.26 -6.42 -7.76
C PRO A 257 -34.10 -5.90 -6.32
N GLU A 258 -33.17 -6.44 -5.55
CA GLU A 258 -32.94 -6.10 -4.14
C GLU A 258 -31.62 -5.33 -3.91
N GLY A 259 -31.51 -4.61 -2.79
CA GLY A 259 -30.31 -3.86 -2.41
C GLY A 259 -30.14 -2.49 -3.08
N ILE A 260 -29.03 -1.82 -2.75
CA ILE A 260 -28.65 -0.52 -3.34
C ILE A 260 -27.94 -0.76 -4.67
N LYS A 261 -28.28 0.02 -5.70
CA LYS A 261 -27.59 0.02 -7.01
C LYS A 261 -27.14 1.41 -7.36
N ARG A 262 -26.08 1.50 -8.15
CA ARG A 262 -25.62 2.77 -8.74
C ARG A 262 -25.64 2.71 -10.26
N THR A 263 -26.47 3.54 -10.88
CA THR A 263 -26.41 3.77 -12.33
C THR A 263 -25.59 5.03 -12.62
N ARG A 264 -24.80 4.98 -13.69
CA ARG A 264 -24.08 6.12 -14.24
C ARG A 264 -24.76 6.55 -15.54
N THR A 265 -25.12 7.83 -15.64
CA THR A 265 -25.58 8.43 -16.89
C THR A 265 -24.40 8.78 -17.78
N THR A 266 -24.58 8.74 -19.09
CA THR A 266 -23.53 9.14 -20.04
C THR A 266 -23.55 10.65 -20.20
N THR A 267 -22.52 11.34 -19.71
CA THR A 267 -22.23 12.73 -20.10
C THR A 267 -20.89 12.76 -20.83
N ASN A 268 -20.90 12.76 -22.16
CA ASN A 268 -19.70 13.07 -22.94
C ASN A 268 -19.95 14.36 -23.74
N ARG A 269 -19.08 15.34 -23.51
CA ARG A 269 -19.31 16.77 -23.76
C ARG A 269 -19.37 17.21 -25.24
N ARG A 270 -19.57 16.30 -26.20
CA ARG A 270 -19.64 16.70 -27.61
C ARG A 270 -20.80 16.13 -28.41
N ASP A 271 -21.37 14.97 -28.06
CA ASP A 271 -22.58 14.46 -28.70
C ASP A 271 -23.35 13.51 -27.73
N ALA A 272 -24.51 13.98 -27.26
CA ALA A 272 -25.61 13.26 -26.58
C ALA A 272 -25.63 13.03 -25.04
N LEU A 273 -26.86 13.17 -24.53
CA LEU A 273 -27.48 12.87 -23.23
C LEU A 273 -27.19 13.85 -22.07
N ASP A 274 -28.26 14.53 -21.66
CA ASP A 274 -28.30 15.54 -20.62
C ASP A 274 -28.66 14.89 -19.28
N ILE A 275 -27.83 15.11 -18.25
CA ILE A 275 -28.10 14.62 -16.89
C ILE A 275 -29.45 15.15 -16.37
N HIS A 276 -29.89 16.32 -16.83
CA HIS A 276 -31.19 16.89 -16.49
C HIS A 276 -32.35 16.10 -17.11
N SER A 277 -32.16 15.52 -18.30
CA SER A 277 -33.18 14.66 -18.92
C SER A 277 -33.32 13.30 -18.22
N ALA A 278 -32.22 12.75 -17.69
CA ALA A 278 -32.25 11.47 -16.98
C ALA A 278 -32.86 11.57 -15.57
N VAL A 279 -32.73 12.74 -14.91
CA VAL A 279 -33.32 13.00 -13.58
C VAL A 279 -34.82 13.35 -13.68
N ALA A 280 -35.30 13.82 -14.83
CA ALA A 280 -36.71 14.20 -15.03
C ALA A 280 -37.67 13.03 -15.34
N LEU A 281 -37.22 11.78 -15.22
CA LEU A 281 -38.00 10.56 -15.51
C LEU A 281 -38.70 9.96 -14.27
N GLU A 282 -38.90 10.74 -13.21
CA GLU A 282 -39.81 10.40 -12.09
C GLU A 282 -41.26 10.80 -12.38
#